data_AF-A0A0W8DGE3-F1
#
_entry.id   AF-A0A0W8DGE3-F1
#
_cell.length_a   1.000
_cell.length_b   1.000
_cell.length_c   1.000
_cell.angle_alpha   90.00
_cell.angle_beta   90.00
_cell.angle_gamma   90.00
#
_symmetry.space_group_name_H-M   'P 1'
#
loop_
_entity.id
_entity.type
_entity.pdbx_description
1 polymer ?
#
loop_
_entity_poly.entity_id
_entity_poly.type
_entity_poly.pdbx_seq_one_letter_code
_entity_poly.pdbx_strand_id
1 'polypeptide(L)'
;MGFKDTEEEFKRRSQVKFEQGSWSSCSVGACAVMALIIEKKLYVASCGDCRAIMAYRESDGTLSVEQITFDHSANEEREQHRLRALYPEDYDIICEIGQKNFYVKGRLQPTRSIGDTYMKVKDVNRYPMPRGLRIRGSFRRPYISGRPSESKARVCRTGSDGLFGELKNEEIVQLVDQFRDQGVQNVSQALREAVLERIAEIYGTSAADLENVLPGHRRDYHDDITIDVLHFTRRTLQHRQWRHEHWMLDVVANYYVGTGRNIPDFRCAL
;
A
#
# COMPACT_ATOMS: atom_id res chain seq x y z
N MET A 1 -16.17 8.13 -6.34
CA MET A 1 -17.21 7.74 -5.36
C MET A 1 -16.67 6.65 -4.44
N GLY A 2 -16.28 5.48 -4.96
CA GLY A 2 -15.78 4.33 -4.20
C GLY A 2 -14.96 4.63 -2.94
N PHE A 3 -13.75 5.17 -3.04
CA PHE A 3 -12.88 5.44 -1.87
C PHE A 3 -13.55 6.29 -0.78
N LYS A 4 -14.26 7.35 -1.18
CA LYS A 4 -14.92 8.26 -0.24
C LYS A 4 -16.03 7.54 0.51
N ASP A 5 -16.89 6.84 -0.21
CA ASP A 5 -18.05 6.17 0.37
C ASP A 5 -17.59 5.02 1.28
N THR A 6 -16.56 4.27 0.87
CA THR A 6 -15.93 3.22 1.69
C THR A 6 -15.34 3.79 2.98
N GLU A 7 -14.60 4.90 2.91
CA GLU A 7 -14.04 5.57 4.09
C GLU A 7 -15.13 6.08 5.05
N GLU A 8 -16.17 6.73 4.51
CA GLU A 8 -17.28 7.25 5.31
C GLU A 8 -18.05 6.12 6.01
N GLU A 9 -18.34 5.04 5.30
CA GLU A 9 -19.03 3.88 5.85
C GLU A 9 -18.17 3.13 6.87
N PHE A 10 -16.87 2.95 6.61
CA PHE A 10 -15.95 2.33 7.57
C PHE A 10 -15.89 3.15 8.86
N LYS A 11 -15.66 4.46 8.74
CA LYS A 11 -15.64 5.40 9.87
C LYS A 11 -16.94 5.36 10.66
N ARG A 12 -18.10 5.26 10.00
CA ARG A 12 -19.40 5.16 10.67
C ARG A 12 -19.50 3.86 11.47
N ARG A 13 -19.18 2.72 10.86
CA ARG A 13 -19.24 1.39 11.51
C ARG A 13 -18.26 1.26 12.68
N SER A 14 -17.05 1.77 12.53
CA SER A 14 -16.03 1.70 13.60
C SER A 14 -16.46 2.50 14.83
N GLN A 15 -17.02 3.70 14.64
CA GLN A 15 -17.57 4.51 15.74
C GLN A 15 -18.77 3.84 16.43
N VAL A 16 -19.69 3.22 15.68
CA VAL A 16 -20.81 2.47 16.27
C VAL A 16 -20.31 1.35 17.19
N LYS A 17 -19.31 0.59 16.74
CA LYS A 17 -18.67 -0.46 17.57
C LYS A 17 -17.93 0.11 18.78
N PHE A 18 -17.32 1.28 18.61
CA PHE A 18 -16.64 1.98 19.70
C PHE A 18 -17.61 2.34 20.83
N GLU A 19 -18.78 2.90 20.50
CA GLU A 19 -19.82 3.20 21.49
C GLU A 19 -20.40 1.93 22.13
N GLN A 20 -20.34 0.79 21.45
CA GLN A 20 -20.70 -0.53 22.00
C GLN A 20 -19.60 -1.14 22.89
N GLY A 21 -18.50 -0.44 23.13
CA GLY A 21 -17.41 -0.89 24.00
C GLY A 21 -16.25 -1.58 23.27
N SER A 22 -16.27 -1.68 21.94
CA SER A 22 -15.22 -2.35 21.15
C SER A 22 -14.38 -1.34 20.36
N TRP A 23 -13.11 -1.18 20.75
CA TRP A 23 -12.19 -0.21 20.11
C TRP A 23 -11.44 -0.77 18.90
N SER A 24 -11.35 -2.10 18.74
CA SER A 24 -10.45 -2.73 17.77
C SER A 24 -10.74 -2.33 16.32
N SER A 25 -12.01 -2.16 15.96
CA SER A 25 -12.37 -1.70 14.61
C SER A 25 -11.92 -0.26 14.31
N CYS A 26 -11.61 0.55 15.33
CA CYS A 26 -11.08 1.90 15.12
C CYS A 26 -9.58 1.91 14.84
N SER A 27 -8.83 0.87 15.21
CA SER A 27 -7.39 0.73 14.93
C SER A 27 -7.11 -0.04 13.64
N VAL A 28 -8.15 -0.56 12.99
CA VAL A 28 -8.03 -1.22 11.69
C VAL A 28 -8.13 -0.17 10.60
N GLY A 29 -7.22 -0.23 9.65
CA GLY A 29 -7.25 0.55 8.42
C GLY A 29 -6.43 -0.13 7.34
N ALA A 30 -6.66 0.27 6.09
CA ALA A 30 -6.10 -0.34 4.90
C ALA A 30 -5.57 0.70 3.91
N CYS A 31 -4.38 0.43 3.39
CA CYS A 31 -3.88 1.02 2.17
C CYS A 31 -4.53 0.31 0.98
N ALA A 32 -4.72 1.04 -0.10
CA ALA A 32 -5.31 0.50 -1.30
C ALA A 32 -4.77 1.21 -2.54
N VAL A 33 -4.55 0.44 -3.59
CA VAL A 33 -4.38 0.92 -4.96
C VAL A 33 -5.45 0.27 -5.82
N MET A 34 -6.01 1.03 -6.74
CA MET A 34 -7.06 0.57 -7.65
C MET A 34 -6.67 0.91 -9.08
N ALA A 35 -6.77 -0.11 -9.93
CA ALA A 35 -6.60 -0.06 -11.37
C ALA A 35 -7.96 -0.18 -12.04
N LEU A 36 -8.32 0.75 -12.93
CA LEU A 36 -9.58 0.69 -13.67
C LEU A 36 -9.35 0.90 -15.17
N ILE A 37 -9.70 -0.11 -15.97
CA ILE A 37 -9.56 -0.05 -17.43
C ILE A 37 -10.92 0.27 -18.05
N ILE A 38 -11.04 1.43 -18.70
CA ILE A 38 -12.23 1.84 -19.46
C ILE A 38 -11.78 2.25 -20.85
N GLU A 39 -12.37 1.63 -21.89
CA GLU A 39 -12.15 2.02 -23.29
C GLU A 39 -10.66 2.22 -23.62
N LYS A 40 -9.81 1.24 -23.27
CA LYS A 40 -8.36 1.25 -23.53
C LYS A 40 -7.56 2.28 -22.74
N LYS A 41 -8.17 2.96 -21.77
CA LYS A 41 -7.51 3.87 -20.83
C LYS A 41 -7.44 3.19 -19.48
N LEU A 42 -6.32 3.36 -18.81
CA LEU A 42 -6.12 2.85 -17.46
C LEU A 42 -6.06 4.02 -16.48
N TYR A 43 -6.88 3.94 -15.46
CA TYR A 43 -7.03 4.91 -14.39
C TYR A 43 -6.50 4.30 -13.10
N VAL A 44 -5.70 5.06 -12.37
CA VAL A 44 -5.07 4.60 -11.13
C VAL A 44 -5.39 5.56 -10.00
N ALA A 45 -5.83 4.99 -8.89
CA ALA A 45 -6.05 5.71 -7.64
C ALA A 45 -5.33 4.98 -6.51
N SER A 46 -4.54 5.70 -5.71
CA SER A 46 -3.85 5.13 -4.54
C SER A 46 -4.16 5.89 -3.26
N CYS A 47 -4.30 5.16 -2.16
CA CYS A 47 -4.47 5.67 -0.81
C CYS A 47 -3.59 4.86 0.13
N GLY A 48 -2.47 5.45 0.56
CA GLY A 48 -1.44 4.77 1.35
C GLY A 48 -0.15 4.61 0.58
N ASP A 49 0.72 3.78 1.13
CA ASP A 49 2.04 3.39 0.61
C ASP A 49 1.96 2.27 -0.43
N CYS A 50 0.76 1.80 -0.76
CA CYS A 50 0.55 0.99 -1.96
C CYS A 50 0.99 1.75 -3.22
N ARG A 51 2.04 1.23 -3.87
CA ARG A 51 2.60 1.77 -5.12
C ARG A 51 1.84 1.35 -6.38
N ALA A 52 2.23 1.91 -7.52
CA ALA A 52 1.90 1.45 -8.84
C ALA A 52 3.07 1.56 -9.80
N ILE A 53 3.42 0.47 -10.48
CA ILE A 53 4.47 0.51 -11.51
C ILE A 53 4.00 -0.01 -12.86
N MET A 54 4.65 0.52 -13.87
CA MET A 54 4.41 0.34 -15.29
C MET A 54 5.70 -0.13 -15.92
N ALA A 55 5.72 -1.32 -16.51
CA ALA A 55 6.85 -1.70 -17.37
C ALA A 55 6.44 -1.76 -18.84
N TYR A 56 7.38 -1.37 -19.69
CA TYR A 56 7.26 -1.48 -21.14
C TYR A 56 8.59 -1.71 -21.80
N ARG A 57 8.56 -2.40 -22.95
CA ARG A 57 9.70 -2.53 -23.82
C ARG A 57 9.73 -1.37 -24.82
N GLU A 58 10.88 -0.74 -24.91
CA GLU A 58 11.19 0.31 -25.88
C GLU A 58 11.47 -0.29 -27.25
N SER A 59 11.56 0.56 -28.28
CA SER A 59 11.79 0.11 -29.66
C SER A 59 13.15 -0.55 -29.88
N ASP A 60 14.13 -0.25 -29.05
CA ASP A 60 15.48 -0.86 -29.08
C ASP A 60 15.54 -2.18 -28.29
N GLY A 61 14.42 -2.62 -27.72
CA GLY A 61 14.35 -3.82 -26.90
C GLY A 61 14.69 -3.59 -25.43
N THR A 62 15.05 -2.38 -25.01
CA THR A 62 15.30 -2.09 -23.58
C THR A 62 14.01 -2.10 -22.77
N LEU A 63 14.12 -2.50 -21.50
CA LEU A 63 13.01 -2.56 -20.57
C LEU A 63 12.99 -1.29 -19.71
N SER A 64 11.95 -0.47 -19.88
CA SER A 64 11.72 0.76 -19.15
C SER A 64 10.69 0.54 -18.05
N VAL A 65 10.88 1.21 -16.91
CA VAL A 65 9.94 1.22 -15.79
C VAL A 65 9.52 2.63 -15.45
N GLU A 66 8.24 2.82 -15.15
CA GLU A 66 7.67 4.09 -14.68
C GLU A 66 6.83 3.82 -13.43
N GLN A 67 7.01 4.64 -12.38
CA GLN A 67 6.15 4.61 -11.21
C GLN A 67 4.95 5.54 -11.42
N ILE A 68 3.75 4.98 -11.30
CA ILE A 68 2.49 5.64 -11.66
C ILE A 68 1.80 6.30 -10.46
N THR A 69 2.03 5.82 -9.24
CA THR A 69 1.50 6.44 -8.03
C THR A 69 2.61 7.04 -7.19
N PHE A 70 2.24 8.01 -6.37
CA PHE A 70 3.08 8.46 -5.26
C PHE A 70 2.77 7.63 -4.04
N ASP A 71 3.81 7.28 -3.30
CA ASP A 71 3.65 6.60 -2.03
C ASP A 71 3.22 7.62 -0.98
N HIS A 72 2.20 7.27 -0.21
CA HIS A 72 1.73 8.11 0.88
C HIS A 72 2.28 7.57 2.20
N SER A 73 3.59 7.72 2.39
CA SER A 73 4.33 7.27 3.57
C SER A 73 5.00 8.43 4.30
N ALA A 74 5.16 8.32 5.61
CA ALA A 74 5.89 9.27 6.43
C ALA A 74 7.39 9.26 6.11
N ASN A 75 7.89 8.22 5.44
CA ASN A 75 9.24 8.16 4.92
C ASN A 75 9.44 9.05 3.69
N GLU A 76 8.36 9.46 3.01
CA GLU A 76 8.43 10.33 1.84
C GLU A 76 8.55 11.80 2.22
N GLU A 77 9.64 12.45 1.79
CA GLU A 77 9.90 13.86 2.10
C GLU A 77 8.73 14.77 1.69
N ARG A 78 8.09 14.49 0.55
CA ARG A 78 6.93 15.25 0.07
C ARG A 78 5.77 15.20 1.07
N GLU A 79 5.49 14.03 1.63
CA GLU A 79 4.41 13.87 2.60
C GLU A 79 4.81 14.40 3.97
N GLN A 80 6.09 14.31 4.36
CA GLN A 80 6.59 14.98 5.57
C GLN A 80 6.42 16.50 5.48
N HIS A 81 6.83 17.13 4.37
CA HIS A 81 6.64 18.55 4.14
C HIS A 81 5.16 18.93 4.15
N ARG A 82 4.31 18.14 3.46
CA ARG A 82 2.85 18.35 3.44
C ARG A 82 2.26 18.30 4.85
N LEU A 83 2.64 17.31 5.67
CA LEU A 83 2.14 17.14 7.02
C LEU A 83 2.65 18.22 7.97
N ARG A 84 3.93 18.60 7.92
CA ARG A 84 4.47 19.70 8.73
C ARG A 84 3.83 21.05 8.38
N ALA A 85 3.61 21.32 7.09
CA ALA A 85 2.90 22.53 6.66
C ALA A 85 1.43 22.52 7.08
N LEU A 86 0.79 21.33 7.05
CA LEU A 86 -0.58 21.17 7.49
C LEU A 86 -0.69 21.23 9.02
N TYR A 87 0.33 20.89 9.80
CA TYR A 87 0.32 20.83 11.26
C TYR A 87 1.50 21.57 11.89
N PRO A 88 1.62 22.90 11.71
CA PRO A 88 2.76 23.66 12.21
C PRO A 88 2.86 23.66 13.75
N GLU A 89 1.74 23.44 14.45
CA GLU A 89 1.65 23.37 15.90
C GLU A 89 1.96 21.99 16.52
N ASP A 90 1.89 20.90 15.75
CA ASP A 90 2.16 19.55 16.25
C ASP A 90 3.60 19.15 15.89
N TYR A 91 4.54 19.44 16.79
CA TYR A 91 5.97 19.12 16.61
C TYR A 91 6.24 17.61 16.44
N ASP A 92 5.33 16.77 16.94
CA ASP A 92 5.35 15.31 16.86
C ASP A 92 4.51 14.78 15.69
N ILE A 93 4.11 15.60 14.71
CA ILE A 93 3.34 15.14 13.55
C ILE A 93 4.08 14.03 12.77
N ILE A 94 5.39 14.18 12.63
CA ILE A 94 6.31 13.18 12.08
C ILE A 94 7.30 12.81 13.18
N CYS A 95 7.30 11.55 13.60
CA CYS A 95 8.23 11.01 14.58
C CYS A 95 9.20 10.04 13.90
N GLU A 96 10.49 10.21 14.15
CA GLU A 96 11.49 9.18 13.82
C GLU A 96 11.52 8.12 14.93
N ILE A 97 11.38 6.84 14.57
CA ILE A 97 11.45 5.71 15.49
C ILE A 97 12.50 4.73 14.95
N GLY A 98 13.53 4.45 15.75
CA GLY A 98 14.68 3.65 15.31
C GLY A 98 15.64 4.47 14.46
N GLN A 99 16.21 3.86 13.41
CA GLN A 99 17.07 4.55 12.44
C GLN A 99 16.32 4.69 11.12
N LYS A 100 16.12 5.94 10.65
CA LYS A 100 15.55 6.26 9.33
C LYS A 100 14.11 5.81 9.05
N ASN A 101 13.33 5.44 10.07
CA ASN A 101 11.91 5.14 9.91
C ASN A 101 11.05 6.23 10.54
N PHE A 102 10.16 6.80 9.74
CA PHE A 102 9.29 7.89 10.14
C PHE A 102 7.84 7.41 10.24
N TYR A 103 7.12 7.96 11.22
CA TYR A 103 5.75 7.59 11.54
C TYR A 103 4.92 8.83 11.84
N VAL A 104 3.68 8.86 11.37
CA VAL A 104 2.69 9.88 11.73
C VAL A 104 2.30 9.72 13.20
N LYS A 105 2.57 10.74 14.02
CA LYS A 105 2.35 10.72 15.49
C LYS A 105 2.97 9.51 16.20
N GLY A 106 4.02 8.93 15.62
CA GLY A 106 4.66 7.71 16.12
C GLY A 106 3.83 6.43 15.98
N ARG A 107 2.84 6.39 15.08
CA ARG A 107 1.89 5.27 14.96
C ARG A 107 1.93 4.54 13.63
N LEU A 108 1.74 5.26 12.53
CA LEU A 108 1.56 4.70 11.21
C LEU A 108 2.60 5.27 10.26
N GLN A 109 3.23 4.44 9.44
CA GLN A 109 4.01 4.92 8.31
C GLN A 109 3.09 5.47 7.22
N PRO A 110 1.96 4.84 6.86
CA PRO A 110 1.02 5.44 5.92
C PRO A 110 0.51 6.80 6.40
N THR A 111 0.64 7.82 5.55
CA THR A 111 0.04 9.15 5.77
C THR A 111 -1.39 9.22 5.23
N ARG A 112 -1.80 8.18 4.51
CA ARG A 112 -3.15 8.00 3.98
C ARG A 112 -3.57 6.55 4.13
N SER A 113 -4.82 6.31 4.47
CA SER A 113 -5.40 4.97 4.56
C SER A 113 -6.92 5.09 4.63
N ILE A 114 -7.63 4.03 4.25
CA ILE A 114 -9.04 3.84 4.60
C ILE A 114 -9.08 3.32 6.04
N GLY A 115 -10.03 3.76 6.85
CA GLY A 115 -10.15 3.30 8.24
C GLY A 115 -9.25 4.05 9.21
N ASP A 116 -8.50 3.37 10.08
CA ASP A 116 -7.61 3.99 11.08
C ASP A 116 -8.29 5.15 11.83
N THR A 117 -9.54 4.91 12.23
CA THR A 117 -10.43 5.94 12.76
C THR A 117 -9.81 6.67 13.96
N TYR A 118 -8.98 5.98 14.75
CA TYR A 118 -8.27 6.55 15.89
C TYR A 118 -7.31 7.70 15.54
N MET A 119 -6.83 7.76 14.30
CA MET A 119 -5.97 8.84 13.78
C MET A 119 -6.78 9.99 13.17
N LYS A 120 -8.09 9.81 13.00
CA LYS A 120 -8.96 10.71 12.24
C LYS A 120 -10.04 11.38 13.09
N VAL A 121 -10.51 10.71 14.14
CA VAL A 121 -11.69 11.12 14.91
C VAL A 121 -11.32 11.25 16.39
N LYS A 122 -11.57 12.43 16.97
CA LYS A 122 -11.27 12.71 18.38
C LYS A 122 -12.13 11.88 19.34
N ASP A 123 -13.37 11.62 18.97
CA ASP A 123 -14.36 10.98 19.85
C ASP A 123 -14.04 9.52 20.20
N VAL A 124 -13.19 8.87 19.39
CA VAL A 124 -12.69 7.52 19.67
C VAL A 124 -11.37 7.54 20.47
N ASN A 125 -10.77 8.71 20.68
CA ASN A 125 -9.51 8.87 21.42
C ASN A 125 -9.71 8.89 22.96
N ARG A 126 -10.58 7.99 23.45
CA ARG A 126 -11.00 7.88 24.87
C ARG A 126 -11.22 6.41 25.22
N TYR A 127 -11.63 6.11 26.45
CA TYR A 127 -12.05 4.74 26.79
C TYR A 127 -13.25 4.32 25.89
N PRO A 128 -13.32 3.10 25.33
CA PRO A 128 -12.52 1.89 25.62
C PRO A 128 -11.13 1.78 24.97
N MET A 129 -10.69 2.76 24.16
CA MET A 129 -9.35 2.70 23.55
C MET A 129 -8.25 2.64 24.61
N PRO A 130 -7.28 1.69 24.49
CA PRO A 130 -6.14 1.61 25.39
C PRO A 130 -5.37 2.92 25.45
N ARG A 131 -4.91 3.33 26.64
CA ARG A 131 -4.12 4.57 26.79
C ARG A 131 -2.90 4.61 25.87
N GLY A 132 -2.30 3.45 25.62
CA GLY A 132 -1.14 3.30 24.75
C GLY A 132 -1.41 3.60 23.28
N LEU A 133 -2.66 3.56 22.80
CA LEU A 133 -3.05 3.89 21.41
C LEU A 133 -3.61 5.30 21.25
N ARG A 134 -3.93 5.97 22.36
CA ARG A 134 -4.47 7.33 22.32
C ARG A 134 -3.43 8.31 21.79
N ILE A 135 -3.87 9.24 20.96
CA ILE A 135 -3.01 10.26 20.33
C ILE A 135 -3.06 11.53 21.16
N ARG A 136 -1.89 12.11 21.42
CA ARG A 136 -1.79 13.45 22.01
C ARG A 136 -1.91 14.48 20.90
N GLY A 137 -2.86 15.39 21.02
CA GLY A 137 -3.01 16.49 20.08
C GLY A 137 -4.44 16.98 19.97
N SER A 138 -4.62 18.01 19.15
CA SER A 138 -5.87 18.78 19.12
C SER A 138 -7.00 18.09 18.33
N PHE A 139 -6.66 17.21 17.37
CA PHE A 139 -7.59 16.65 16.39
C PHE A 139 -8.42 17.73 15.66
N ARG A 140 -7.89 18.95 15.48
CA ARG A 140 -8.54 20.00 14.67
C ARG A 140 -8.85 19.52 13.24
N ARG A 141 -8.08 18.54 12.76
CA ARG A 141 -8.22 17.85 11.48
C ARG A 141 -7.64 16.42 11.63
N PRO A 142 -8.01 15.48 10.73
CA PRO A 142 -7.49 14.11 10.73
C PRO A 142 -5.99 14.03 10.45
N TYR A 143 -5.22 13.33 11.29
CA TYR A 143 -3.75 13.22 11.16
C TYR A 143 -3.30 12.52 9.88
N ILE A 144 -4.12 11.58 9.41
CA ILE A 144 -3.97 10.92 8.11
C ILE A 144 -5.24 11.12 7.27
N SER A 145 -5.15 10.93 5.96
CA SER A 145 -6.27 11.16 5.04
C SER A 145 -6.76 9.86 4.39
N GLY A 146 -8.07 9.66 4.29
CA GLY A 146 -8.66 8.60 3.45
C GLY A 146 -8.87 8.99 1.98
N ARG A 147 -8.44 10.19 1.58
CA ARG A 147 -8.58 10.66 0.19
C ARG A 147 -7.48 10.09 -0.69
N PRO A 148 -7.83 9.39 -1.78
CA PRO A 148 -6.83 8.89 -2.71
C PRO A 148 -6.14 10.02 -3.46
N SER A 149 -4.92 9.76 -3.93
CA SER A 149 -4.34 10.50 -5.04
C SER A 149 -4.82 9.89 -6.35
N GLU A 150 -5.28 10.73 -7.27
CA GLU A 150 -5.69 10.31 -8.61
C GLU A 150 -4.62 10.74 -9.62
N SER A 151 -4.13 9.81 -10.44
CA SER A 151 -3.35 10.15 -11.63
C SER A 151 -4.22 9.95 -12.87
N LYS A 152 -4.61 11.06 -13.51
CA LYS A 152 -5.29 11.05 -14.81
C LYS A 152 -4.24 11.02 -15.91
N ALA A 153 -3.73 9.84 -16.22
CA ALA A 153 -2.94 9.63 -17.43
C ALA A 153 -3.79 8.87 -18.47
N ARG A 154 -3.69 9.26 -19.75
CA ARG A 154 -4.49 8.63 -20.83
C ARG A 154 -4.13 7.17 -21.07
N VAL A 155 -3.06 6.66 -20.47
CA VAL A 155 -2.65 5.25 -20.35
C VAL A 155 -1.67 5.19 -19.17
N CYS A 156 -1.94 4.45 -18.09
CA CYS A 156 -1.01 4.36 -16.95
C CYS A 156 -1.26 3.14 -16.06
N ARG A 157 -0.23 2.29 -15.88
CA ARG A 157 -0.20 0.90 -15.36
C ARG A 157 0.06 0.77 -13.84
N THR A 158 -0.32 -0.35 -13.20
CA THR A 158 -0.58 -0.40 -11.73
C THR A 158 0.26 -1.31 -10.83
N GLY A 159 0.26 -1.02 -9.51
CA GLY A 159 0.59 -1.90 -8.36
C GLY A 159 1.78 -1.79 -7.30
N SER A 160 1.72 -2.47 -6.11
CA SER A 160 2.00 -1.96 -4.72
C SER A 160 3.03 -2.63 -3.69
N ASP A 161 3.03 -2.33 -2.37
CA ASP A 161 4.15 -2.18 -1.39
C ASP A 161 4.86 -3.40 -0.74
N GLY A 162 4.29 -4.61 -0.62
CA GLY A 162 5.00 -5.73 0.06
C GLY A 162 6.31 -6.17 -0.62
N LEU A 163 6.47 -5.73 -1.86
CA LEU A 163 7.57 -5.98 -2.77
C LEU A 163 8.63 -4.86 -2.74
N PHE A 164 8.21 -3.61 -2.55
CA PHE A 164 9.07 -2.43 -2.77
C PHE A 164 9.94 -2.05 -1.56
N GLY A 165 9.65 -2.60 -0.38
CA GLY A 165 10.55 -2.49 0.77
C GLY A 165 11.87 -3.23 0.55
N GLU A 166 11.83 -4.35 -0.19
CA GLU A 166 12.98 -5.25 -0.38
C GLU A 166 13.59 -5.18 -1.80
N LEU A 167 12.79 -4.82 -2.82
CA LEU A 167 13.21 -4.75 -4.21
C LEU A 167 12.92 -3.39 -4.84
N LYS A 168 13.84 -2.90 -5.68
CA LYS A 168 13.63 -1.69 -6.48
C LYS A 168 12.67 -1.95 -7.65
N ASN A 169 12.02 -0.89 -8.13
CA ASN A 169 11.11 -0.94 -9.28
C ASN A 169 11.75 -1.64 -10.50
N GLU A 170 13.02 -1.36 -10.77
CA GLU A 170 13.77 -1.93 -11.89
C GLU A 170 14.01 -3.44 -11.70
N GLU A 171 14.37 -3.87 -10.48
CA GLU A 171 14.64 -5.28 -10.16
C GLU A 171 13.37 -6.12 -10.30
N ILE A 172 12.25 -5.60 -9.83
CA ILE A 172 10.92 -6.23 -9.95
C ILE A 172 10.59 -6.48 -11.42
N VAL A 173 10.76 -5.45 -12.23
CA VAL A 173 10.43 -5.51 -13.65
C VAL A 173 11.35 -6.48 -14.41
N GLN A 174 12.63 -6.55 -14.02
CA GLN A 174 13.57 -7.53 -14.56
C GLN A 174 13.18 -8.97 -14.18
N LEU A 175 12.87 -9.23 -12.91
CA LEU A 175 12.44 -10.57 -12.45
C LEU A 175 11.20 -11.02 -13.20
N VAL A 176 10.23 -10.13 -13.37
CA VAL A 176 9.01 -10.50 -14.08
C VAL A 176 9.27 -10.75 -15.58
N ASP A 177 10.12 -9.96 -16.25
CA ASP A 177 10.47 -10.22 -17.64
C ASP A 177 11.18 -11.58 -17.79
N GLN A 178 12.07 -11.93 -16.85
CA GLN A 178 12.72 -13.24 -16.79
C GLN A 178 11.73 -14.38 -16.56
N PHE A 179 10.83 -14.28 -15.58
CA PHE A 179 9.82 -15.30 -15.32
C PHE A 179 8.89 -15.50 -16.52
N ARG A 180 8.58 -14.42 -17.25
CA ARG A 180 7.80 -14.51 -18.47
C ARG A 180 8.56 -15.25 -19.57
N ASP A 181 9.83 -14.93 -19.78
CA ASP A 181 10.66 -15.56 -20.82
C ASP A 181 10.89 -17.06 -20.52
N GLN A 182 10.89 -17.43 -19.24
CA GLN A 182 10.91 -18.83 -18.77
C GLN A 182 9.54 -19.54 -18.89
N GLY A 183 8.46 -18.82 -19.21
CA GLY A 183 7.12 -19.39 -19.34
C GLY A 183 6.44 -19.73 -18.01
N VAL A 184 6.80 -19.06 -16.91
CA VAL A 184 6.17 -19.25 -15.60
C VAL A 184 4.68 -18.91 -15.68
N GLN A 185 3.81 -19.82 -15.23
CA GLN A 185 2.36 -19.62 -15.30
C GLN A 185 1.85 -18.61 -14.27
N ASN A 186 2.43 -18.57 -13.07
CA ASN A 186 2.02 -17.69 -11.99
C ASN A 186 3.17 -16.76 -11.57
N VAL A 187 3.35 -15.70 -12.35
CA VAL A 187 4.39 -14.68 -12.13
C VAL A 187 4.27 -14.02 -10.75
N SER A 188 3.04 -13.74 -10.29
CA SER A 188 2.79 -13.17 -8.97
C SER A 188 3.36 -14.04 -7.84
N GLN A 189 3.15 -15.36 -7.93
CA GLN A 189 3.66 -16.29 -6.94
C GLN A 189 5.18 -16.41 -7.00
N ALA A 190 5.77 -16.50 -8.19
CA ALA A 190 7.22 -16.55 -8.34
C ALA A 190 7.90 -15.28 -7.81
N LEU A 191 7.27 -14.11 -8.00
CA LEU A 191 7.75 -12.86 -7.46
C LEU A 191 7.64 -12.82 -5.93
N ARG A 192 6.56 -13.36 -5.36
CA ARG A 192 6.42 -13.50 -3.90
C ARG A 192 7.51 -14.39 -3.32
N GLU A 193 7.78 -15.53 -3.96
CA GLU A 193 8.83 -16.47 -3.55
C GLU A 193 10.21 -15.80 -3.59
N ALA A 194 10.53 -15.06 -4.65
CA ALA A 194 11.80 -14.31 -4.75
C ALA A 194 11.98 -13.26 -3.63
N VAL A 195 10.89 -12.59 -3.21
CA VAL A 195 10.93 -11.66 -2.08
C VAL A 195 11.17 -12.39 -0.77
N LEU A 196 10.47 -13.50 -0.54
CA LEU A 196 10.66 -14.31 0.67
C LEU A 196 12.07 -14.88 0.75
N GLU A 197 12.67 -15.29 -0.37
CA GLU A 197 14.07 -15.72 -0.42
C GLU A 197 15.02 -14.59 -0.02
N ARG A 198 14.81 -13.36 -0.50
CA ARG A 198 15.63 -12.19 -0.10
C ARG A 198 15.51 -11.89 1.39
N ILE A 199 14.31 -11.92 1.94
CA ILE A 199 14.07 -11.73 3.37
C ILE A 199 14.76 -12.85 4.16
N ALA A 200 14.65 -14.08 3.67
CA ALA A 200 15.27 -15.24 4.30
C ALA A 200 16.80 -15.10 4.39
N GLU A 201 17.45 -14.57 3.35
CA GLU A 201 18.89 -14.24 3.37
C GLU A 201 19.25 -13.20 4.44
N ILE A 202 18.45 -12.14 4.59
CA ILE A 202 18.69 -11.07 5.59
C ILE A 202 18.62 -11.63 7.01
N TYR A 203 17.64 -12.48 7.29
CA TYR A 203 17.38 -13.04 8.62
C TYR A 203 18.11 -14.37 8.87
N GLY A 204 18.83 -14.91 7.88
CA GLY A 204 19.52 -16.20 7.96
C GLY A 204 18.57 -17.38 8.16
N THR A 205 17.39 -17.34 7.55
CA THR A 205 16.34 -18.38 7.62
C THR A 205 16.04 -18.93 6.22
N SER A 206 14.97 -19.72 6.05
CA SER A 206 14.49 -20.18 4.74
C SER A 206 13.14 -19.55 4.40
N ALA A 207 12.82 -19.46 3.11
CA ALA A 207 11.51 -18.98 2.66
C ALA A 207 10.35 -19.85 3.23
N ALA A 208 10.58 -21.16 3.36
CA ALA A 208 9.60 -22.07 3.97
C ALA A 208 9.36 -21.76 5.46
N ASP A 209 10.39 -21.37 6.20
CA ASP A 209 10.23 -20.95 7.60
C ASP A 209 9.43 -19.65 7.70
N LEU A 210 9.65 -18.70 6.79
CA LEU A 210 8.89 -17.44 6.70
C LEU A 210 7.40 -17.67 6.39
N GLU A 211 7.09 -18.65 5.53
CA GLU A 211 5.69 -19.03 5.25
C GLU A 211 4.99 -19.64 6.47
N ASN A 212 5.74 -20.34 7.33
CA ASN A 212 5.23 -21.05 8.50
C ASN A 212 5.35 -20.26 9.81
N VAL A 213 5.65 -18.97 9.76
CA VAL A 213 5.69 -18.13 10.97
C VAL A 213 4.33 -18.11 11.66
N LEU A 214 4.34 -18.34 12.97
CA LEU A 214 3.15 -18.35 13.79
C LEU A 214 2.37 -17.03 13.69
N PRO A 215 1.03 -17.08 13.67
CA PRO A 215 0.19 -15.87 13.69
C PRO A 215 0.61 -14.92 14.82
N GLY A 216 0.82 -13.65 14.48
CA GLY A 216 1.27 -12.61 15.42
C GLY A 216 2.78 -12.35 15.43
N HIS A 217 3.59 -13.24 14.86
CA HIS A 217 5.06 -13.08 14.76
C HIS A 217 5.54 -12.77 13.34
N ARG A 218 4.67 -12.89 12.32
CA ARG A 218 5.04 -12.65 10.91
C ARG A 218 5.65 -11.27 10.70
N ARG A 219 5.06 -10.24 11.33
CA ARG A 219 5.52 -8.83 11.26
C ARG A 219 6.88 -8.56 11.91
N ASP A 220 7.46 -9.53 12.64
CA ASP A 220 8.84 -9.42 13.11
C ASP A 220 9.85 -9.62 11.96
N TYR A 221 9.41 -10.27 10.87
CA TYR A 221 10.22 -10.58 9.69
C TYR A 221 9.77 -9.80 8.45
N HIS A 222 8.47 -9.83 8.13
CA HIS A 222 7.91 -9.14 6.96
C HIS A 222 6.41 -8.82 7.13
N ASP A 223 5.91 -7.83 6.39
CA ASP A 223 4.46 -7.58 6.31
C ASP A 223 3.79 -8.57 5.35
N ASP A 224 2.46 -8.63 5.33
CA ASP A 224 1.77 -9.47 4.34
C ASP A 224 2.20 -9.06 2.91
N ILE A 225 2.33 -10.02 1.98
CA ILE A 225 2.75 -9.76 0.59
C ILE A 225 1.64 -10.26 -0.34
N THR A 226 0.93 -9.33 -0.97
CA THR A 226 0.00 -9.60 -2.08
C THR A 226 0.65 -9.12 -3.36
N ILE A 227 0.47 -9.80 -4.51
CA ILE A 227 1.00 -9.41 -5.82
C ILE A 227 -0.01 -9.77 -6.93
N ASP A 228 -0.46 -8.83 -7.76
CA ASP A 228 -1.32 -9.05 -8.92
C ASP A 228 -0.60 -8.57 -10.18
N VAL A 229 -0.27 -9.50 -11.06
CA VAL A 229 0.37 -9.14 -12.32
C VAL A 229 -0.67 -9.00 -13.44
N LEU A 230 -0.85 -7.80 -14.00
CA LEU A 230 -1.71 -7.60 -15.18
C LEU A 230 -0.86 -7.58 -16.45
N HIS A 231 -1.25 -8.41 -17.41
CA HIS A 231 -0.64 -8.48 -18.73
C HIS A 231 -1.57 -7.88 -19.78
N PHE A 232 -1.07 -6.92 -20.57
CA PHE A 232 -1.82 -6.42 -21.72
C PHE A 232 -1.15 -6.84 -23.02
N THR A 233 -1.95 -7.43 -23.90
CA THR A 233 -1.52 -7.85 -25.23
C THR A 233 -2.00 -6.88 -26.30
N ARG A 234 -1.27 -6.83 -27.42
CA ARG A 234 -1.47 -5.90 -28.54
C ARG A 234 -2.89 -5.89 -29.14
N ARG A 235 -3.67 -6.97 -28.97
CA ARG A 235 -5.02 -7.10 -29.55
C ARG A 235 -6.07 -6.20 -28.89
N THR A 236 -5.86 -5.79 -27.64
CA THR A 236 -6.86 -5.05 -26.85
C THR A 236 -6.79 -3.53 -27.03
N LEU A 237 -5.74 -2.99 -27.65
CA LEU A 237 -5.49 -1.54 -27.79
C LEU A 237 -5.37 -1.09 -29.26
N GLN A 238 -6.42 -1.29 -30.09
CA GLN A 238 -6.46 -0.68 -31.42
C GLN A 238 -6.67 0.84 -31.34
N HIS A 239 -5.59 1.63 -31.36
CA HIS A 239 -5.63 3.02 -31.83
C HIS A 239 -4.37 3.31 -32.65
N ARG A 240 -4.54 4.01 -33.77
CA ARG A 240 -3.59 4.20 -34.88
C ARG A 240 -2.30 5.01 -34.57
N GLN A 241 -1.92 5.17 -33.31
CA GLN A 241 -0.81 6.04 -32.90
C GLN A 241 0.38 5.32 -32.27
N TRP A 242 0.34 3.99 -32.17
CA TRP A 242 1.39 3.17 -31.57
C TRP A 242 2.16 2.41 -32.65
N ARG A 243 3.40 2.84 -32.94
CA ARG A 243 4.29 2.18 -33.94
C ARG A 243 5.40 1.31 -33.35
N HIS A 244 5.48 1.14 -32.04
CA HIS A 244 6.48 0.25 -31.43
C HIS A 244 5.83 -0.91 -30.67
N GLU A 245 6.59 -1.99 -30.53
CA GLU A 245 6.18 -3.27 -29.93
C GLU A 245 6.07 -3.16 -28.41
N HIS A 246 5.04 -2.45 -27.93
CA HIS A 246 4.90 -2.21 -26.50
C HIS A 246 4.10 -3.33 -25.84
N TRP A 247 4.78 -4.08 -24.97
CA TRP A 247 4.15 -4.99 -24.00
C TRP A 247 3.99 -4.29 -22.65
N MET A 248 3.07 -4.80 -21.84
CA MET A 248 2.53 -4.13 -20.66
C MET A 248 2.53 -5.08 -19.47
N LEU A 249 3.21 -4.70 -18.40
CA LEU A 249 3.26 -5.44 -17.15
C LEU A 249 2.99 -4.48 -15.99
N ASP A 250 2.01 -4.85 -15.18
CA ASP A 250 1.56 -4.14 -13.98
C ASP A 250 1.69 -5.12 -12.81
N VAL A 251 2.12 -4.71 -11.62
CA VAL A 251 2.40 -5.58 -10.45
C VAL A 251 1.76 -5.01 -9.18
N VAL A 252 0.54 -5.40 -8.78
CA VAL A 252 -0.32 -4.87 -7.67
C VAL A 252 -0.13 -5.54 -6.35
N ALA A 253 0.14 -4.82 -5.27
CA ALA A 253 0.63 -5.40 -4.03
C ALA A 253 0.21 -4.69 -2.72
N ASN A 254 -0.74 -5.26 -1.99
CA ASN A 254 -1.10 -4.97 -0.59
C ASN A 254 -2.35 -4.18 -0.20
N TYR A 255 -2.82 -4.69 0.95
CA TYR A 255 -3.88 -4.31 1.86
C TYR A 255 -3.22 -4.15 3.23
N TYR A 256 -3.24 -2.96 3.82
CA TYR A 256 -2.77 -2.74 5.20
C TYR A 256 -3.87 -3.21 6.17
N VAL A 257 -3.53 -3.76 7.33
CA VAL A 257 -4.44 -3.88 8.48
C VAL A 257 -3.73 -3.33 9.70
N GLY A 258 -4.12 -2.12 10.10
CA GLY A 258 -3.62 -1.43 11.29
C GLY A 258 -3.55 -2.31 12.54
N THR A 259 -2.51 -2.05 13.34
CA THR A 259 -1.97 -2.92 14.39
C THR A 259 -2.88 -3.12 15.61
N GLY A 260 -2.94 -4.38 16.05
CA GLY A 260 -3.22 -4.75 17.43
C GLY A 260 -2.71 -6.17 17.66
N ARG A 261 -1.73 -6.35 18.55
CA ARG A 261 -1.03 -7.62 18.86
C ARG A 261 -1.93 -8.78 19.35
N ASN A 262 -3.25 -8.71 19.20
CA ASN A 262 -4.23 -9.74 19.50
C ASN A 262 -5.61 -9.25 19.04
N ILE A 263 -5.87 -9.21 17.73
CA ILE A 263 -7.22 -9.01 17.20
C ILE A 263 -7.51 -10.21 16.29
N PRO A 264 -8.58 -10.99 16.54
CA PRO A 264 -8.96 -12.10 15.66
C PRO A 264 -9.25 -11.58 14.25
N ASP A 265 -8.78 -12.34 13.26
CA ASP A 265 -8.85 -12.07 11.82
C ASP A 265 -10.14 -11.35 11.39
N PHE A 266 -9.98 -10.09 11.00
CA PHE A 266 -11.03 -9.35 10.30
C PHE A 266 -10.96 -9.72 8.82
N ARG A 267 -11.67 -10.78 8.42
CA ARG A 267 -11.88 -11.09 7.01
C ARG A 267 -12.80 -10.03 6.40
N CYS A 268 -12.22 -9.10 5.65
CA CYS A 268 -12.99 -8.32 4.68
C CYS A 268 -13.34 -9.25 3.52
N ALA A 269 -14.59 -9.71 3.48
CA ALA A 269 -15.18 -10.16 2.22
C ALA A 269 -15.40 -8.92 1.34
N LEU A 270 -14.54 -8.76 0.34
CA LEU A 270 -14.84 -8.00 -0.87
C LEU A 270 -15.44 -8.97 -1.90
#